data_AF-A0AAD5WNP4-F1
#
_entry.id   AF-A0AAD5WNP4-F1
#
_cell.length_a   1.000
_cell.length_b   1.000
_cell.length_c   1.000
_cell.angle_alpha   90.00
_cell.angle_beta   90.00
_cell.angle_gamma   90.00
#
_symmetry.space_group_name_H-M   'P 1'
#
loop_
_entity.id
_entity.type
_entity.pdbx_description
1 polymer ?
#
loop_
_entity_poly.entity_id
_entity_poly.type
_entity_poly.pdbx_seq_one_letter_code
_entity_poly.pdbx_strand_id
1 'polypeptide(L)'
;MKTAKNTVLCGLAFAAASSARATRREDVAAGEPCAAISDMVAEIGYDAAFPPSLAWDCLTSIPLDVNASTAFIDYILPYVSLISNVDDLGSPGPEYAVPGVDLAGGLGQIRRKAREGGYGSQFEFEAEVKSVVVRAQDGHTNLYTALTEFFAFATNTSLVSISRDGVEIPKIYILGKATI
;
A
#
# COMPACT_ATOMS: atom_id res chain seq x y z
N MET A 1 -69.15 -36.01 33.66
CA MET A 1 -67.79 -36.58 33.81
C MET A 1 -66.89 -35.85 32.82
N LYS A 2 -65.71 -35.42 33.28
CA LYS A 2 -64.68 -34.56 32.64
C LYS A 2 -64.46 -34.93 31.15
N THR A 3 -64.19 -34.02 30.21
CA THR A 3 -62.93 -33.26 30.08
C THR A 3 -63.02 -32.16 29.01
N ALA A 4 -62.35 -31.03 29.25
CA ALA A 4 -62.04 -29.95 28.32
C ALA A 4 -60.97 -30.34 27.27
N LYS A 5 -60.88 -29.57 26.16
CA LYS A 5 -59.67 -29.28 25.35
C LYS A 5 -60.07 -28.28 24.24
N ASN A 6 -59.73 -26.99 24.41
CA ASN A 6 -58.50 -26.32 23.99
C ASN A 6 -58.61 -25.69 22.60
N THR A 7 -59.02 -24.42 22.63
CA THR A 7 -58.79 -23.39 21.62
C THR A 7 -57.30 -23.28 21.31
N VAL A 8 -56.93 -23.32 20.03
CA VAL A 8 -55.60 -22.90 19.56
C VAL A 8 -55.83 -21.78 18.55
N LEU A 9 -55.71 -20.53 19.02
CA LEU A 9 -55.54 -19.37 18.17
C LEU A 9 -54.07 -19.34 17.74
N CYS A 10 -53.81 -19.53 16.45
CA CYS A 10 -52.48 -19.41 15.86
C CYS A 10 -52.13 -17.91 15.74
N GLY A 11 -51.45 -17.36 16.74
CA GLY A 11 -50.92 -15.99 16.68
C GLY A 11 -49.72 -15.93 15.74
N LEU A 12 -49.84 -15.20 14.63
CA LEU A 12 -48.72 -14.81 13.79
C LEU A 12 -47.91 -13.72 14.52
N ALA A 13 -46.84 -14.11 15.21
CA ALA A 13 -45.84 -13.18 15.70
C ALA A 13 -44.95 -12.76 14.51
N PHE A 14 -45.11 -11.53 14.02
CA PHE A 14 -44.13 -10.89 13.16
C PHE A 14 -42.87 -10.63 13.99
N ALA A 15 -41.85 -11.47 13.82
CA ALA A 15 -40.50 -11.16 14.30
C ALA A 15 -39.96 -10.01 13.43
N ALA A 16 -39.89 -8.80 14.00
CA ALA A 16 -39.15 -7.71 13.39
C ALA A 16 -37.66 -8.10 13.38
N ALA A 17 -37.12 -8.39 12.20
CA ALA A 17 -35.69 -8.52 12.00
C ALA A 17 -35.05 -7.15 12.28
N SER A 18 -34.48 -7.00 13.48
CA SER A 18 -33.67 -5.83 13.81
C SER A 18 -32.42 -5.90 12.95
N SER A 19 -32.38 -5.11 11.88
CA SER A 19 -31.17 -4.90 11.11
C SER A 19 -30.15 -4.28 12.05
N ALA A 20 -29.16 -5.07 12.47
CA ALA A 20 -27.96 -4.58 13.09
C ALA A 20 -27.21 -3.76 12.03
N ARG A 21 -27.63 -2.51 11.85
CA ARG A 21 -26.80 -1.49 11.23
C ARG A 21 -25.57 -1.42 12.11
N ALA A 22 -24.46 -1.97 11.62
CA ALA A 22 -23.16 -1.71 12.20
C ALA A 22 -23.10 -0.20 12.43
N THR A 23 -23.03 0.17 13.71
CA THR A 23 -22.82 1.55 14.14
C THR A 23 -21.51 1.97 13.51
N ARG A 24 -21.61 2.69 12.39
CA ARG A 24 -20.48 3.39 11.77
C ARG A 24 -19.93 4.24 12.92
N ARG A 25 -18.76 3.85 13.44
CA ARG A 25 -18.12 4.46 14.60
C ARG A 25 -18.15 5.98 14.43
N GLU A 26 -18.81 6.63 15.37
CA GLU A 26 -18.69 8.06 15.66
C GLU A 26 -17.31 8.32 16.29
N ASP A 27 -16.24 8.14 15.50
CA ASP A 27 -14.88 8.63 15.80
C ASP A 27 -14.52 9.78 14.84
N VAL A 28 -15.50 10.64 14.54
CA VAL A 28 -15.33 11.86 13.73
C VAL A 28 -14.91 13.01 14.65
N ALA A 29 -13.75 12.88 15.30
CA ALA A 29 -13.18 13.95 16.14
C ALA A 29 -11.75 14.37 15.74
N ALA A 30 -11.22 13.78 14.68
CA ALA A 30 -10.27 14.40 13.76
C ALA A 30 -10.80 14.06 12.36
N GLY A 31 -10.92 15.03 11.45
CA GLY A 31 -11.47 14.76 10.11
C GLY A 31 -10.77 13.56 9.45
N GLU A 32 -11.54 12.70 8.78
CA GLU A 32 -10.96 11.54 8.07
C GLU A 32 -9.91 12.07 7.08
N PRO A 33 -8.64 11.61 7.16
CA PRO A 33 -7.52 12.29 6.49
C PRO A 33 -7.66 12.29 4.96
N CYS A 34 -8.20 11.23 4.37
CA CYS A 34 -8.46 11.19 2.94
C CYS A 34 -9.60 12.13 2.52
N ALA A 35 -10.63 12.29 3.35
CA ALA A 35 -11.69 13.27 3.12
C ALA A 35 -11.16 14.70 3.18
N ALA A 36 -10.30 15.02 4.15
CA ALA A 36 -9.66 16.34 4.23
C ALA A 36 -8.84 16.66 2.96
N ILE A 37 -8.09 15.67 2.44
CA ILE A 37 -7.38 15.81 1.17
C ILE A 37 -8.34 15.96 0.00
N SER A 38 -9.43 15.17 -0.03
CA SER A 38 -10.45 15.27 -1.09
C SER A 38 -11.07 16.66 -1.16
N ASP A 39 -11.36 17.29 -0.02
CA ASP A 39 -11.89 18.65 0.05
C ASP A 39 -10.86 19.66 -0.49
N MET A 40 -9.60 19.55 -0.08
CA MET A 40 -8.52 20.41 -0.58
C MET A 40 -8.31 20.28 -2.09
N VAL A 41 -8.35 19.06 -2.64
CA VAL A 41 -8.22 18.81 -4.07
C VAL A 41 -9.44 19.35 -4.83
N ALA A 42 -10.64 19.27 -4.27
CA ALA A 42 -11.84 19.84 -4.88
C ALA A 42 -11.77 21.37 -4.98
N GLU A 43 -11.10 22.04 -4.04
CA GLU A 43 -10.93 23.50 -4.03
C GLU A 43 -9.74 23.97 -4.88
N ILE A 44 -8.60 23.30 -4.80
CA ILE A 44 -7.31 23.77 -5.33
C ILE A 44 -6.91 23.05 -6.64
N GLY A 45 -7.42 21.84 -6.87
CA GLY A 45 -7.04 20.96 -7.98
C GLY A 45 -5.96 19.94 -7.61
N TYR A 46 -5.52 19.14 -8.59
CA TYR A 46 -4.56 18.04 -8.39
C TYR A 46 -3.15 18.51 -8.00
N ASP A 47 -2.82 19.78 -8.20
CA ASP A 47 -1.54 20.39 -7.79
C ASP A 47 -1.56 20.88 -6.32
N ALA A 48 -2.60 20.55 -5.55
CA ALA A 48 -2.71 20.94 -4.16
C ALA A 48 -1.53 20.41 -3.33
N ALA A 49 -0.89 21.30 -2.58
CA ALA A 49 0.14 20.95 -1.62
C ALA A 49 -0.46 20.89 -0.21
N PHE A 50 -0.19 19.80 0.51
CA PHE A 50 -0.64 19.58 1.89
C PHE A 50 0.50 19.02 2.75
N PRO A 51 0.38 19.09 4.10
CA PRO A 51 1.38 18.53 4.98
C PRO A 51 1.64 17.04 4.68
N PRO A 52 2.91 16.59 4.59
CA PRO A 52 3.23 15.18 4.33
C PRO A 52 2.63 14.20 5.35
N SER A 53 2.45 14.65 6.61
CA SER A 53 1.81 13.84 7.65
C SER A 53 0.35 13.53 7.31
N LEU A 54 -0.40 14.50 6.77
CA LEU A 54 -1.80 14.29 6.38
C LEU A 54 -1.92 13.25 5.24
N ALA A 55 -1.00 13.32 4.27
CA ALA A 55 -0.91 12.34 3.18
C ALA A 55 -0.62 10.94 3.72
N TRP A 56 0.34 10.84 4.64
CA TRP A 56 0.72 9.58 5.28
C TRP A 56 -0.43 8.99 6.11
N ASP A 57 -1.13 9.82 6.87
CA ASP A 57 -2.30 9.41 7.66
C ASP A 57 -3.43 8.90 6.76
N CYS A 58 -3.64 9.51 5.58
CA CYS A 58 -4.57 8.98 4.59
C CYS A 58 -4.13 7.63 4.02
N LEU A 59 -2.88 7.49 3.56
CA LEU A 59 -2.38 6.21 3.02
C LEU A 59 -2.51 5.06 4.03
N THR A 60 -2.19 5.34 5.30
CA THR A 60 -2.19 4.33 6.37
C THR A 60 -3.55 4.12 7.02
N SER A 61 -4.57 4.95 6.75
CA SER A 61 -5.95 4.71 7.19
C SER A 61 -6.72 3.74 6.29
N ILE A 62 -6.28 3.53 5.04
CA ILE A 62 -6.98 2.71 4.06
C ILE A 62 -6.87 1.22 4.44
N PRO A 63 -7.99 0.52 4.72
CA PRO A 63 -7.95 -0.88 5.12
C PRO A 63 -7.57 -1.78 3.94
N LEU A 64 -6.79 -2.84 4.21
CA LEU A 64 -6.42 -3.85 3.22
C LEU A 64 -7.64 -4.66 2.76
N ASP A 65 -7.89 -4.71 1.45
CA ASP A 65 -8.75 -5.74 0.87
C ASP A 65 -7.90 -6.98 0.56
N VAL A 66 -7.91 -7.96 1.46
CA VAL A 66 -7.11 -9.18 1.34
C VAL A 66 -7.47 -9.97 0.08
N ASN A 67 -8.74 -10.04 -0.29
CA ASN A 67 -9.17 -10.84 -1.44
C ASN A 67 -8.73 -10.19 -2.75
N ALA A 68 -8.98 -8.91 -2.92
CA ALA A 68 -8.54 -8.17 -4.10
C ALA A 68 -7.01 -8.15 -4.20
N SER A 69 -6.32 -7.90 -3.09
CA SER A 69 -4.85 -7.82 -3.04
C SER A 69 -4.19 -9.16 -3.36
N THR A 70 -4.71 -10.27 -2.82
CA THR A 70 -4.14 -11.60 -3.14
C THR A 70 -4.48 -12.04 -4.56
N ALA A 71 -5.67 -11.69 -5.08
CA ALA A 71 -6.02 -11.91 -6.48
C ALA A 71 -5.13 -11.10 -7.43
N PHE A 72 -4.77 -9.87 -7.04
CA PHE A 72 -3.81 -9.06 -7.78
C PHE A 72 -2.42 -9.73 -7.85
N ILE A 73 -1.92 -10.27 -6.74
CA ILE A 73 -0.67 -11.06 -6.77
C ILE A 73 -0.79 -12.25 -7.72
N ASP A 74 -1.88 -13.01 -7.63
CA ASP A 74 -2.12 -14.17 -8.48
C ASP A 74 -2.18 -13.79 -9.97
N TYR A 75 -2.68 -12.59 -10.30
CA TYR A 75 -2.70 -12.05 -11.65
C TYR A 75 -1.31 -11.66 -12.17
N ILE A 76 -0.47 -11.01 -11.35
CA ILE A 76 0.85 -10.52 -11.81
C ILE A 76 1.94 -11.60 -11.80
N LEU A 77 1.80 -12.64 -10.97
CA LEU A 77 2.83 -13.68 -10.80
C LEU A 77 3.31 -14.30 -12.12
N PRO A 78 2.43 -14.67 -13.08
CA PRO A 78 2.87 -15.22 -14.36
C PRO A 78 3.71 -14.25 -15.20
N TYR A 79 3.48 -12.95 -15.08
CA TYR A 79 4.22 -11.93 -15.85
C TYR A 79 5.69 -11.82 -15.43
N VAL A 80 6.03 -12.22 -14.19
CA VAL A 80 7.43 -12.28 -13.74
C VAL A 80 8.24 -13.22 -14.64
N SER A 81 7.65 -14.31 -15.12
CA SER A 81 8.34 -15.24 -16.03
C SER A 81 8.60 -14.68 -17.43
N LEU A 82 7.97 -13.55 -17.79
CA LEU A 82 8.18 -12.88 -19.07
C LEU A 82 9.34 -11.88 -19.05
N ILE A 83 9.94 -11.66 -17.87
CA ILE A 83 11.12 -10.80 -17.71
C ILE A 83 12.32 -11.53 -18.30
N SER A 84 12.97 -10.94 -19.31
CA SER A 84 14.01 -11.62 -20.11
C SER A 84 15.26 -12.00 -19.34
N ASN A 85 15.54 -11.32 -18.22
CA ASN A 85 16.69 -11.57 -17.34
C ASN A 85 16.28 -12.21 -15.99
N VAL A 86 15.08 -12.81 -15.88
CA VAL A 86 14.56 -13.31 -14.59
C VAL A 86 15.48 -14.35 -13.93
N ASP A 87 16.15 -15.19 -14.72
CA ASP A 87 17.09 -16.19 -14.22
C ASP A 87 18.37 -15.52 -13.66
N ASP A 88 18.88 -14.51 -14.37
CA ASP A 88 20.04 -13.71 -13.93
C ASP A 88 19.72 -12.92 -12.67
N LEU A 89 18.48 -12.43 -12.53
CA LEU A 89 18.03 -11.75 -11.31
C LEU A 89 18.05 -12.70 -10.09
N GLY A 90 17.64 -13.95 -10.25
CA GLY A 90 17.62 -14.93 -9.17
C GLY A 90 19.01 -15.38 -8.71
N SER A 91 19.92 -15.56 -9.66
CA SER A 91 21.29 -16.04 -9.41
C SER A 91 22.33 -15.23 -10.21
N PRO A 92 22.56 -13.96 -9.83
CA PRO A 92 23.41 -13.09 -10.62
C PRO A 92 24.87 -13.56 -10.62
N GLY A 93 25.55 -13.35 -11.75
CA GLY A 93 26.99 -13.60 -11.89
C GLY A 93 27.83 -12.68 -10.99
N PRO A 94 29.12 -13.00 -10.77
CA PRO A 94 30.01 -12.22 -9.90
C PRO A 94 30.21 -10.76 -10.34
N GLU A 95 29.91 -10.44 -11.60
CA GLU A 95 29.98 -9.10 -12.17
C GLU A 95 28.81 -8.17 -11.78
N TYR A 96 27.70 -8.73 -11.27
CA TYR A 96 26.57 -7.91 -10.82
C TYR A 96 26.90 -7.22 -9.49
N ALA A 97 26.66 -5.91 -9.44
CA ALA A 97 26.87 -5.11 -8.24
C ALA A 97 25.73 -5.26 -7.20
N VAL A 98 24.67 -5.99 -7.53
CA VAL A 98 23.46 -6.14 -6.71
C VAL A 98 23.21 -7.59 -6.34
N PRO A 99 22.66 -7.87 -5.15
CA PRO A 99 22.33 -9.23 -4.73
C PRO A 99 21.16 -9.79 -5.56
N GLY A 100 21.12 -11.11 -5.68
CA GLY A 100 20.01 -11.79 -6.35
C GLY A 100 18.66 -11.55 -5.68
N VAL A 101 17.60 -11.62 -6.47
CA VAL A 101 16.21 -11.44 -6.05
C VAL A 101 15.32 -12.55 -6.65
N ASP A 102 14.60 -13.24 -5.77
CA ASP A 102 13.51 -14.13 -6.18
C ASP A 102 12.20 -13.33 -6.22
N LEU A 103 11.88 -12.78 -7.39
CA LEU A 103 10.66 -11.98 -7.57
C LEU A 103 9.39 -12.81 -7.34
N ALA A 104 9.34 -14.03 -7.88
CA ALA A 104 8.17 -14.89 -7.76
C ALA A 104 7.97 -15.35 -6.30
N GLY A 105 9.04 -15.78 -5.64
CA GLY A 105 9.03 -16.13 -4.22
C GLY A 105 8.68 -14.93 -3.34
N GLY A 106 9.24 -13.75 -3.62
CA GLY A 106 8.92 -12.51 -2.89
C GLY A 106 7.43 -12.16 -2.97
N LEU A 107 6.85 -12.15 -4.18
CA LEU A 107 5.42 -11.94 -4.37
C LEU A 107 4.57 -13.04 -3.70
N GLY A 108 5.01 -14.30 -3.76
CA GLY A 108 4.36 -15.41 -3.07
C GLY A 108 4.35 -15.25 -1.53
N GLN A 109 5.44 -14.72 -0.95
CA GLN A 109 5.53 -14.41 0.47
C GLN A 109 4.57 -13.28 0.87
N ILE A 110 4.51 -12.21 0.08
CA ILE A 110 3.56 -11.10 0.28
C ILE A 110 2.12 -11.62 0.27
N ARG A 111 1.77 -12.45 -0.72
CA ARG A 111 0.44 -13.07 -0.80
C ARG A 111 0.10 -13.87 0.45
N ARG A 112 1.04 -14.67 0.97
CA ARG A 112 0.84 -15.44 2.21
C ARG A 112 0.66 -14.51 3.41
N LYS A 113 1.55 -13.53 3.58
CA LYS A 113 1.50 -12.52 4.64
C LYS A 113 0.17 -11.77 4.66
N ALA A 114 -0.38 -11.43 3.49
CA ALA A 114 -1.69 -10.79 3.37
C ALA A 114 -2.83 -11.69 3.89
N ARG A 115 -2.82 -12.99 3.56
CA ARG A 115 -3.81 -13.95 4.07
C ARG A 115 -3.71 -14.19 5.57
N GLU A 116 -2.52 -14.05 6.12
CA GLU A 116 -2.23 -14.20 7.55
C GLU A 116 -2.53 -12.91 8.36
N GLY A 117 -2.99 -11.84 7.71
CA GLY A 117 -3.30 -10.57 8.38
C GLY A 117 -2.06 -9.76 8.77
N GLY A 118 -0.95 -9.93 8.04
CA GLY A 118 0.34 -9.32 8.38
C GLY A 118 0.53 -7.86 7.94
N TYR A 119 -0.53 -7.17 7.52
CA TYR A 119 -0.49 -5.77 7.07
C TYR A 119 -1.51 -4.91 7.82
N GLY A 120 -1.10 -3.71 8.23
CA GLY A 120 -1.96 -2.74 8.91
C GLY A 120 -2.82 -1.91 7.96
N SER A 121 -2.41 -1.76 6.69
CA SER A 121 -3.12 -0.96 5.68
C SER A 121 -2.93 -1.51 4.26
N GLN A 122 -3.75 -1.05 3.33
CA GLN A 122 -3.59 -1.31 1.89
C GLN A 122 -2.26 -0.76 1.37
N PHE A 123 -1.84 0.42 1.86
CA PHE A 123 -0.57 1.04 1.45
C PHE A 123 0.64 0.19 1.85
N GLU A 124 0.67 -0.37 3.06
CA GLU A 124 1.79 -1.24 3.48
C GLU A 124 1.94 -2.47 2.59
N PHE A 125 0.82 -3.09 2.19
CA PHE A 125 0.81 -4.20 1.24
C PHE A 125 1.40 -3.76 -0.11
N GLU A 126 0.88 -2.67 -0.67
CA GLU A 126 1.29 -2.14 -1.97
C GLU A 126 2.77 -1.69 -1.99
N ALA A 127 3.22 -1.05 -0.91
CA ALA A 127 4.60 -0.64 -0.74
C ALA A 127 5.55 -1.84 -0.66
N GLU A 128 5.17 -2.93 0.00
CA GLU A 128 6.00 -4.14 0.02
C GLU A 128 6.06 -4.80 -1.35
N VAL A 129 4.94 -4.85 -2.10
CA VAL A 129 4.93 -5.30 -3.51
C VAL A 129 5.90 -4.49 -4.35
N LYS A 130 5.82 -3.15 -4.28
CA LYS A 130 6.76 -2.27 -4.97
C LYS A 130 8.20 -2.58 -4.56
N SER A 131 8.46 -2.77 -3.27
CA SER A 131 9.80 -3.03 -2.74
C SER A 131 10.43 -4.32 -3.30
N VAL A 132 9.64 -5.37 -3.53
CA VAL A 132 10.12 -6.61 -4.15
C VAL A 132 10.43 -6.39 -5.63
N VAL A 133 9.53 -5.73 -6.36
CA VAL A 133 9.69 -5.52 -7.81
C VAL A 133 10.91 -4.66 -8.12
N VAL A 134 11.12 -3.55 -7.39
CA VAL A 134 12.26 -2.66 -7.65
C VAL A 134 13.62 -3.27 -7.31
N ARG A 135 13.65 -4.39 -6.57
CA ARG A 135 14.91 -5.12 -6.29
C ARG A 135 15.48 -5.82 -7.53
N ALA A 136 14.74 -5.90 -8.64
CA ALA A 136 15.31 -6.26 -9.93
C ALA A 136 16.46 -5.34 -10.35
N GLN A 137 16.44 -4.06 -9.93
CA GLN A 137 17.53 -3.08 -10.12
C GLN A 137 18.04 -2.95 -11.58
N ASP A 138 17.18 -3.21 -12.57
CA ASP A 138 17.51 -3.16 -14.01
C ASP A 138 16.95 -1.92 -14.72
N GLY A 139 16.26 -1.04 -13.98
CA GLY A 139 15.64 0.20 -14.48
C GLY A 139 14.36 0.02 -15.30
N HIS A 140 13.98 -1.21 -15.68
CA HIS A 140 12.83 -1.49 -16.55
C HIS A 140 11.72 -2.26 -15.83
N THR A 141 12.09 -3.10 -14.86
CA THR A 141 11.19 -3.88 -14.04
C THR A 141 10.56 -2.98 -12.96
N ASN A 142 9.34 -2.52 -13.24
CA ASN A 142 8.57 -1.65 -12.37
C ASN A 142 7.11 -2.11 -12.30
N LEU A 143 6.52 -1.94 -11.12
CA LEU A 143 5.09 -2.06 -10.90
C LEU A 143 4.64 -0.80 -10.18
N TYR A 144 3.54 -0.21 -10.65
CA TYR A 144 2.91 0.94 -10.04
C TYR A 144 1.57 0.51 -9.51
N THR A 145 1.30 0.76 -8.24
CA THR A 145 0.00 0.49 -7.62
C THR A 145 -0.66 1.82 -7.27
N ALA A 146 -1.97 1.78 -7.00
CA ALA A 146 -2.76 2.99 -6.82
C ALA A 146 -2.20 3.87 -5.70
N LEU A 147 -1.84 3.28 -4.55
CA LEU A 147 -1.43 4.03 -3.37
C LEU A 147 0.06 4.39 -3.36
N THR A 148 0.91 3.69 -4.11
CA THR A 148 2.33 4.08 -4.24
C THR A 148 2.52 5.32 -5.13
N GLU A 149 1.56 5.59 -6.01
CA GLU A 149 1.59 6.73 -6.95
C GLU A 149 0.56 7.82 -6.61
N PHE A 150 -0.20 7.66 -5.52
CA PHE A 150 -1.27 8.60 -5.18
C PHE A 150 -0.75 9.95 -4.71
N PHE A 151 0.40 9.97 -4.03
CA PHE A 151 1.03 11.18 -3.50
C PHE A 151 2.50 11.28 -3.90
N ALA A 152 2.92 12.48 -4.29
CA ALA A 152 4.33 12.81 -4.46
C ALA A 152 4.89 13.43 -3.17
N PHE A 153 5.82 12.73 -2.52
CA PHE A 153 6.54 13.27 -1.37
C PHE A 153 7.80 13.99 -1.84
N ALA A 154 7.82 15.32 -1.70
CA ALA A 154 8.92 16.15 -2.13
C ALA A 154 9.50 16.98 -0.98
N THR A 155 10.77 17.34 -1.12
CA THR A 155 11.46 18.32 -0.27
C THR A 155 12.07 19.39 -1.15
N ASN A 156 12.05 20.64 -0.68
CA ASN A 156 12.73 21.75 -1.34
C ASN A 156 14.25 21.73 -1.13
N THR A 157 14.77 20.65 -0.53
CA THR A 157 16.20 20.46 -0.29
C THR A 157 16.82 19.61 -1.39
N SER A 158 17.68 20.21 -2.20
CA SER A 158 18.51 19.47 -3.16
C SER A 158 19.84 19.06 -2.52
N LEU A 159 20.28 17.84 -2.78
CA LEU A 159 21.59 17.35 -2.35
C LEU A 159 22.59 17.42 -3.50
N VAL A 160 23.86 17.69 -3.18
CA VAL A 160 24.98 17.63 -4.12
C VAL A 160 26.09 16.77 -3.55
N SER A 161 26.76 16.05 -4.44
CA SER A 161 27.92 15.22 -4.13
C SER A 161 29.17 15.93 -4.65
N ILE A 162 30.06 16.33 -3.75
CA ILE A 162 31.23 17.15 -4.10
C ILE A 162 32.49 16.43 -3.62
N SER A 163 33.41 16.17 -4.55
CA SER A 163 34.81 15.81 -4.29
C SER A 163 35.67 17.03 -4.56
N ARG A 164 36.55 17.41 -3.63
CA ARG A 164 37.34 18.66 -3.74
C ARG A 164 38.41 18.58 -4.84
N ASP A 165 38.92 17.39 -5.09
CA ASP A 165 40.03 17.13 -6.01
C ASP A 165 39.67 16.16 -7.15
N GLY A 166 38.43 15.63 -7.17
CA GLY A 166 37.98 14.64 -8.13
C GLY A 166 38.56 13.24 -7.90
N VAL A 167 39.30 13.03 -6.80
CA VAL A 167 39.94 11.76 -6.43
C VAL A 167 39.41 11.25 -5.08
N GLU A 168 39.24 12.15 -4.10
CA GLU A 168 38.66 11.81 -2.81
C GLU A 168 37.20 11.36 -2.95
N ILE A 169 36.76 10.50 -2.03
CA ILE A 169 35.35 10.08 -1.96
C ILE A 169 34.49 11.35 -1.77
N PRO A 170 33.51 11.60 -2.67
CA PRO A 170 32.65 12.76 -2.56
C PRO A 170 31.88 12.81 -1.24
N LYS A 171 31.72 14.01 -0.69
CA LYS A 171 30.87 14.27 0.48
C LYS A 171 29.52 14.84 0.03
N ILE A 172 28.47 14.54 0.79
CA ILE A 172 27.11 15.01 0.52
C ILE A 172 26.87 16.35 1.21
N TYR A 173 26.34 17.32 0.46
CA TYR A 173 25.98 18.65 0.95
C TYR A 173 24.57 19.02 0.51
N ILE A 174 23.98 20.00 1.19
CA ILE A 174 22.79 20.68 0.69
C ILE A 174 23.22 21.71 -0.36
N LEU A 175 22.59 21.67 -1.53
CA LEU A 175 22.81 22.63 -2.61
C LEU A 175 22.61 24.07 -2.10
N GLY A 176 23.57 24.95 -2.37
CA GLY A 176 23.56 26.34 -1.88
C GLY A 176 24.05 26.53 -0.43
N LYS A 177 24.34 25.45 0.30
CA LYS A 177 24.96 25.48 1.65
C LYS A 177 26.30 24.76 1.71
N ALA A 178 26.84 24.31 0.58
CA ALA A 178 28.15 23.69 0.51
C ALA A 178 29.23 24.75 0.76
N THR A 179 30.00 24.61 1.85
CA THR A 179 31.28 25.31 2.03
C THR A 179 32.38 24.32 1.69
N ILE A 180 33.04 24.58 0.55
CA ILE A 180 34.11 23.75 0.00
C ILE A 180 35.43 24.36 0.42
#